data_AF-A0A7J9VIA9-F1
#
_entry.id   AF-A0A7J9VIA9-F1
#
_cell.length_a   1.000
_cell.length_b   1.000
_cell.length_c   1.000
_cell.angle_alpha   90.00
_cell.angle_beta   90.00
_cell.angle_gamma   90.00
#
_symmetry.space_group_name_H-M   'P 1'
#
loop_
_entity.id
_entity.type
_entity.pdbx_description
1 polymer ?
#
loop_
_entity_poly.entity_id
_entity_poly.type
_entity_poly.pdbx_seq_one_letter_code
_entity_poly.pdbx_strand_id
1 'polypeptide(L)'
;MSLSTHVLDAAKGRPAAGVRVRLESRSGDEWTSAAESVTDDDGRVREFVADGPAAGVHRLTFDTAGYFGDQPSFYPEVAVTF
;
A
#
# COMPACT_ATOMS: atom_id res chain seq x y z
N MET A 1 -10.60 -3.10 -14.02
CA MET A 1 -10.97 -2.06 -13.02
C MET A 1 -9.67 -1.60 -12.39
N SER A 2 -9.18 -0.40 -12.64
CA SER A 2 -7.83 -0.02 -12.17
C SER A 2 -7.76 0.14 -10.64
N LEU A 3 -6.62 -0.23 -10.05
CA LEU A 3 -6.30 0.03 -8.65
C LEU A 3 -5.04 0.89 -8.55
N SER A 4 -5.13 1.99 -7.82
CA SER A 4 -4.03 2.91 -7.53
C SER A 4 -4.09 3.38 -6.08
N THR A 5 -2.98 3.83 -5.53
CA THR A 5 -2.94 4.48 -4.20
C THR A 5 -2.08 5.74 -4.22
N HIS A 6 -2.26 6.58 -3.20
CA HIS A 6 -1.47 7.77 -2.92
C HIS A 6 -1.27 7.90 -1.42
N VAL A 7 -0.03 8.10 -0.98
CA VAL A 7 0.34 8.24 0.42
C VAL A 7 0.90 9.65 0.65
N LEU A 8 0.33 10.35 1.63
CA LEU A 8 0.78 11.67 2.06
C LEU A 8 1.38 11.59 3.46
N ASP A 9 2.59 12.14 3.63
CA ASP A 9 3.15 12.42 4.94
C ASP A 9 2.56 13.73 5.45
N ALA A 10 1.48 13.64 6.24
CA ALA A 10 0.77 14.80 6.76
C ALA A 10 1.61 15.63 7.75
N ALA A 11 2.59 15.02 8.43
CA ALA A 11 3.47 15.75 9.34
C ALA A 11 4.45 16.66 8.59
N LYS A 12 4.87 16.25 7.38
CA LYS A 12 5.75 17.03 6.51
C LYS A 12 5.00 17.82 5.42
N GLY A 13 3.70 17.59 5.26
CA GLY A 13 2.86 18.23 4.25
C GLY A 13 3.28 17.89 2.80
N ARG A 14 3.80 16.68 2.56
CA ARG A 14 4.33 16.27 1.24
C ARG A 14 4.03 14.80 0.91
N PRO A 15 4.10 14.39 -0.36
CA PRO A 15 3.96 12.98 -0.72
C PRO A 15 4.99 12.10 -0.01
N ALA A 16 4.57 10.91 0.39
CA ALA A 16 5.44 9.92 1.02
C ALA A 16 6.00 8.99 -0.07
N ALA A 17 7.12 9.38 -0.66
CA ALA A 17 7.87 8.56 -1.60
C ALA A 17 8.61 7.41 -0.89
N GLY A 18 8.77 6.27 -1.56
CA GLY A 18 9.53 5.14 -1.03
C GLY A 18 8.77 4.20 -0.07
N VAL A 19 7.47 4.38 0.10
CA VAL A 19 6.63 3.50 0.95
C VAL A 19 6.38 2.20 0.20
N ARG A 20 6.76 1.06 0.78
CA ARG A 20 6.38 -0.26 0.24
C ARG A 20 4.89 -0.50 0.46
N VAL A 21 4.22 -0.99 -0.58
CA VAL A 21 2.80 -1.31 -0.55
C VAL A 21 2.60 -2.70 -1.13
N ARG A 22 2.00 -3.60 -0.35
CA ARG A 22 1.62 -4.95 -0.78
C ARG A 22 0.13 -5.01 -1.06
N LEU A 23 -0.24 -5.59 -2.19
CA LEU A 23 -1.60 -5.99 -2.52
C LEU A 23 -1.77 -7.49 -2.26
N GLU A 24 -2.76 -7.83 -1.47
CA GLU A 24 -3.17 -9.21 -1.18
C GLU A 24 -4.62 -9.43 -1.58
N SER A 25 -4.94 -10.64 -2.04
CA SER A 25 -6.30 -11.07 -2.34
C SER A 25 -6.74 -12.15 -1.35
N ARG A 26 -8.02 -12.14 -0.96
CA ARG A 26 -8.56 -13.10 -0.01
C ARG A 26 -9.19 -14.30 -0.72
N SER A 27 -8.83 -15.50 -0.28
CA SER A 27 -9.48 -16.76 -0.65
C SER A 27 -9.91 -17.50 0.63
N GLY A 28 -11.21 -17.52 0.91
CA GLY A 28 -11.72 -18.00 2.21
C GLY A 28 -11.21 -17.11 3.35
N ASP A 29 -10.40 -17.66 4.25
CA ASP A 29 -9.75 -16.93 5.35
C ASP A 29 -8.26 -16.65 5.12
N GLU A 30 -7.75 -17.07 3.96
CA GLU A 30 -6.34 -16.90 3.60
C GLU A 30 -6.13 -15.64 2.75
N TRP A 31 -5.01 -14.97 3.00
CA TRP A 31 -4.52 -13.85 2.19
C TRP A 31 -3.35 -14.32 1.33
N THR A 32 -3.41 -14.06 0.02
CA THR A 32 -2.36 -14.39 -0.93
C THR A 32 -1.81 -13.12 -1.56
N SER A 33 -0.48 -12.98 -1.61
CA SER A 33 0.17 -11.85 -2.29
C SER A 33 -0.18 -11.83 -3.77
N ALA A 34 -0.66 -10.69 -4.26
CA ALA A 34 -1.00 -10.46 -5.66
C ALA A 34 0.01 -9.51 -6.35
N ALA A 35 0.49 -8.50 -5.63
CA ALA A 35 1.53 -7.57 -6.12
C ALA A 35 2.25 -6.87 -4.95
N GLU A 36 3.46 -6.37 -5.21
CA GLU A 36 4.18 -5.45 -4.33
C GLU A 36 4.72 -4.30 -5.18
N SER A 37 4.63 -3.07 -4.65
CA SER A 37 5.16 -1.88 -5.31
C SER A 37 5.70 -0.90 -4.27
N VAL A 38 6.39 0.13 -4.74
CA VAL A 38 6.88 1.25 -3.93
C VAL A 38 6.25 2.54 -4.44
N THR A 39 5.87 3.44 -3.55
CA THR A 39 5.37 4.76 -3.94
C THR A 39 6.46 5.58 -4.64
N ASP A 40 6.10 6.24 -5.73
CA ASP A 40 6.99 7.12 -6.49
C ASP A 40 7.21 8.48 -5.79
N ASP A 41 7.89 9.41 -6.47
CA ASP A 41 8.16 10.76 -5.96
C ASP A 41 6.91 11.60 -5.68
N ASP A 42 5.77 11.23 -6.28
CA ASP A 42 4.44 11.82 -5.99
C ASP A 42 3.67 10.99 -4.96
N GLY A 43 4.34 10.07 -4.24
CA GLY A 43 3.73 9.23 -3.21
C GLY A 43 2.73 8.21 -3.75
N ARG A 44 2.77 7.89 -5.05
CA ARG A 44 1.76 7.06 -5.71
C ARG A 44 2.26 5.70 -6.13
N VAL A 45 1.34 4.74 -6.12
CA VAL A 45 1.41 3.56 -7.00
C VAL A 45 0.27 3.71 -7.99
N ARG A 46 0.59 3.93 -9.27
CA ARG A 46 -0.42 4.19 -10.31
C ARG A 46 -1.14 2.91 -10.75
N GLU A 47 -0.45 1.78 -10.66
CA GLU A 47 -0.95 0.49 -11.09
C GLU A 47 -0.23 -0.61 -10.33
N PHE A 48 -0.99 -1.57 -9.80
CA PHE A 48 -0.45 -2.80 -9.17
C PHE A 48 -0.47 -3.99 -10.12
N VAL A 49 -1.51 -4.07 -10.95
CA VAL A 49 -1.80 -5.15 -11.90
C VAL A 49 -2.51 -4.55 -13.12
N ALA A 50 -2.09 -4.94 -14.33
CA ALA A 50 -2.47 -4.29 -15.59
C ALA A 50 -3.99 -4.17 -15.81
N ASP A 51 -4.75 -5.22 -15.48
CA ASP A 51 -6.20 -5.24 -15.68
C ASP A 51 -7.00 -4.93 -14.40
N GLY A 52 -6.28 -4.63 -13.32
CA GLY A 52 -6.83 -4.57 -11.98
C GLY A 52 -6.88 -5.93 -11.28
N PRO A 53 -7.16 -5.94 -9.97
CA PRO A 53 -7.37 -7.18 -9.25
C PRO A 53 -8.68 -7.85 -9.72
N ALA A 54 -8.72 -9.18 -9.64
CA ALA A 54 -9.95 -9.94 -9.86
C ALA A 54 -11.05 -9.51 -8.87
N ALA A 55 -12.31 -9.76 -9.20
CA ALA A 55 -13.40 -9.51 -8.26
C ALA A 55 -13.20 -10.33 -6.97
N GLY A 56 -13.42 -9.71 -5.82
CA GLY A 56 -13.19 -10.34 -4.51
C GLY A 56 -12.78 -9.31 -3.46
N VAL A 57 -12.40 -9.81 -2.28
CA VAL A 57 -11.91 -8.99 -1.19
C VAL A 57 -10.39 -8.87 -1.29
N HIS A 58 -9.88 -7.65 -1.17
CA HIS A 58 -8.46 -7.32 -1.29
C HIS A 58 -7.98 -6.53 -0.08
N ARG A 59 -6.66 -6.50 0.10
CA ARG A 59 -6.01 -5.70 1.13
C ARG A 59 -4.78 -5.02 0.57
N LEU A 60 -4.66 -3.71 0.84
CA LEU A 60 -3.40 -2.99 0.71
C LEU A 60 -2.76 -2.86 2.09
N THR A 61 -1.50 -3.29 2.22
CA THR A 61 -0.68 -3.07 3.42
C THR A 61 0.45 -2.10 3.09
N PHE A 62 0.50 -0.99 3.82
CA PHE A 62 1.50 0.07 3.70
C PHE A 62 2.54 -0.09 4.80
N ASP A 63 3.82 -0.21 4.42
CA ASP A 63 4.95 -0.37 5.34
C ASP A 63 5.34 0.99 5.96
N THR A 64 4.57 1.42 6.96
CA THR A 64 4.83 2.68 7.66
C THR A 64 6.06 2.61 8.56
N ALA A 65 6.36 1.46 9.16
CA ALA A 65 7.61 1.28 9.91
C ALA A 65 8.83 1.48 9.00
N GLY A 66 8.86 0.84 7.83
CA GLY A 66 9.93 1.02 6.86
C GLY A 66 10.07 2.45 6.37
N TYR A 67 8.94 3.16 6.17
CA TYR A 67 8.95 4.57 5.77
C TYR A 67 9.48 5.52 6.86
N PHE A 68 9.06 5.34 8.11
CA PHE A 68 9.51 6.20 9.22
C PHE A 68 10.90 5.82 9.76
N GLY A 69 11.35 4.58 9.54
CA GLY A 69 12.63 4.09 10.05
C GLY A 69 12.73 4.22 11.56
N ASP A 70 13.78 4.86 12.04
CA ASP A 70 14.01 5.08 13.48
C ASP A 70 13.11 6.17 14.10
N GLN A 71 12.30 6.87 13.29
CA GLN A 71 11.37 7.87 13.82
C GLN A 71 10.23 7.18 14.57
N PRO A 72 9.86 7.70 15.77
CA PRO A 72 8.72 7.16 16.51
C PRO A 72 7.45 7.16 15.66
N SER A 73 6.88 5.97 15.46
CA SER A 73 5.59 5.78 14.80
C SER A 73 4.78 4.77 15.61
N PHE A 74 3.47 4.99 15.66
CA PHE A 74 2.58 4.12 16.45
C PHE A 74 2.16 2.86 15.67
N TYR A 75 2.07 2.98 14.34
CA TYR A 75 1.60 1.91 13.47
C TYR A 75 2.80 1.25 12.78
N PRO A 76 3.06 -0.05 13.01
CA PRO A 76 4.11 -0.76 12.28
C PRO A 76 3.77 -0.91 10.80
N GLU A 77 2.48 -0.97 10.49
CA GLU A 77 1.91 -0.98 9.15
C GLU A 77 0.49 -0.40 9.20
N VAL A 78 -0.03 0.01 8.05
CA VAL A 78 -1.44 0.36 7.89
C VAL A 78 -2.05 -0.59 6.86
N ALA A 79 -3.16 -1.23 7.20
CA ALA A 79 -3.86 -2.16 6.33
C ALA A 79 -5.26 -1.63 5.96
N VAL A 80 -5.59 -1.62 4.68
CA VAL A 80 -6.90 -1.22 4.15
C VAL A 80 -7.49 -2.39 3.37
N THR A 81 -8.59 -2.94 3.88
CA THR A 81 -9.34 -4.05 3.24
C THR A 81 -10.57 -3.50 2.51
N PHE A 82 -10.81 -3.95 1.27
CA PHE A 82 -11.90 -3.50 0.40
C PHE A 82 -12.48 -4.63 -0.45
#